data_AF-A0A9C9N4F8-F1
#
_entry.id   AF-A0A9C9N4F8-F1
#
_cell.length_a   1.000
_cell.length_b   1.000
_cell.length_c   1.000
_cell.angle_alpha   90.00
_cell.angle_beta   90.00
_cell.angle_gamma   90.00
#
_symmetry.space_group_name_H-M   'P 1'
#
loop_
_entity.id
_entity.type
_entity.pdbx_description
1 polymer ?
#
loop_
_entity_poly.entity_id
_entity_poly.type
_entity_poly.pdbx_seq_one_letter_code
_entity_poly.pdbx_strand_id
1 'polypeptide(L)'
;MTVWSPDQIAAFRYWIQGYPNFYEPIVEEYFRVAGYRVLRRPALVGRADIQRVVNALFDGHKRLGPALDETAIRRHLEGRSRLQPDFLLDRQGKRYLAELKSWGGSRSGQFDLDTARAEFVANFKNGLFFLVDRVEGADVAGKLLVVSSRSPEHERVLALLRDAYRTKLELLYLDEIFFTPQLAGVIDRQLHYLDAAVAELRQALKGP
;
A
#
# COMPACT_ATOMS: atom_id res chain seq x y z
N MET A 1 24.16 24.32 -19.90
CA MET A 1 22.89 23.55 -19.84
C MET A 1 23.19 22.22 -19.19
N THR A 2 22.64 21.97 -18.00
CA THR A 2 22.76 20.66 -17.35
C THR A 2 21.68 19.76 -17.92
N VAL A 3 22.07 18.80 -18.76
CA VAL A 3 21.14 17.82 -19.32
C VAL A 3 20.76 16.85 -18.21
N TRP A 4 19.48 16.84 -17.83
CA TRP A 4 18.97 15.83 -16.91
C TRP A 4 19.07 14.47 -17.56
N SER A 5 19.63 13.50 -16.84
CA SER A 5 19.62 12.12 -17.32
C SER A 5 18.17 11.61 -17.39
N PRO A 6 17.89 10.66 -18.29
CA PRO A 6 16.62 9.94 -18.30
C PRO A 6 16.20 9.42 -16.92
N ASP A 7 17.15 9.03 -16.08
CA ASP A 7 16.91 8.55 -14.71
C ASP A 7 16.44 9.67 -13.77
N GLN A 8 16.95 10.90 -13.91
CA GLN A 8 16.51 12.04 -13.11
C GLN A 8 15.08 12.45 -13.48
N ILE A 9 14.73 12.37 -14.77
CA ILE A 9 13.36 12.62 -15.25
C ILE A 9 12.41 11.51 -14.79
N ALA A 10 12.85 10.25 -14.83
CA ALA A 10 12.09 9.11 -14.33
C ALA A 10 11.89 9.18 -12.81
N ALA A 11 12.92 9.55 -12.04
CA ALA A 11 12.85 9.76 -10.61
C ALA A 11 11.90 10.92 -10.24
N PHE A 12 11.90 12.01 -11.02
CA PHE A 12 10.97 13.14 -10.81
C PHE A 12 9.52 12.77 -11.14
N ARG A 13 9.29 12.02 -12.23
CA ARG A 13 7.97 11.45 -12.55
C ARG A 13 7.50 10.49 -11.47
N TYR A 14 8.40 9.61 -11.01
CA TYR A 14 8.14 8.70 -9.90
C TYR A 14 7.91 9.43 -8.58
N TRP A 15 8.51 10.59 -8.36
CA TRP A 15 8.32 11.38 -7.13
C TRP A 15 6.97 12.14 -7.12
N ILE A 16 6.54 12.67 -8.26
CA ILE A 16 5.22 13.29 -8.42
C ILE A 16 4.09 12.26 -8.46
N GLN A 17 4.31 11.13 -9.14
CA GLN A 17 3.31 10.10 -9.36
C GLN A 17 3.35 8.99 -8.30
N GLY A 18 4.43 8.90 -7.53
CA GLY A 18 4.68 7.84 -6.57
C GLY A 18 4.68 8.36 -5.14
N TYR A 19 3.66 7.94 -4.43
CA TYR A 19 3.61 7.70 -2.99
C TYR A 19 3.33 8.90 -2.06
N PRO A 20 4.29 9.61 -1.46
CA PRO A 20 4.02 10.25 -0.17
C PRO A 20 3.28 11.58 -0.19
N ASN A 21 3.47 12.36 -1.26
CA ASN A 21 3.14 13.78 -1.23
C ASN A 21 1.91 14.13 -2.05
N PHE A 22 1.50 13.31 -3.01
CA PHE A 22 0.36 13.62 -3.89
C PHE A 22 -0.92 12.90 -3.46
N TYR A 23 -0.98 11.58 -3.62
CA TYR A 23 -2.21 10.84 -3.29
C TYR A 23 -2.28 10.37 -1.85
N GLU A 24 -1.16 10.17 -1.14
CA GLU A 24 -1.22 9.80 0.28
C GLU A 24 -2.04 10.80 1.13
N PRO A 25 -1.89 12.14 0.96
CA PRO A 25 -2.78 13.11 1.60
C PRO A 25 -4.26 12.97 1.19
N ILE A 26 -4.53 12.60 -0.06
CA ILE A 26 -5.90 12.41 -0.57
C ILE A 26 -6.51 11.14 0.03
N VAL A 27 -5.74 10.05 0.09
CA VAL A 27 -6.15 8.77 0.69
C VAL A 27 -6.32 8.89 2.19
N GLU A 28 -5.46 9.64 2.87
CA GLU A 28 -5.61 9.94 4.30
C GLU A 28 -6.91 10.71 4.58
N GLU A 29 -7.21 11.72 3.76
CA GLU A 29 -8.48 12.46 3.88
C GLU A 29 -9.68 11.57 3.51
N TYR A 30 -9.53 10.67 2.53
CA TYR A 30 -10.54 9.66 2.23
C TYR A 30 -10.84 8.76 3.41
N PHE A 31 -9.81 8.27 4.12
CA PHE A 31 -10.00 7.48 5.33
C PHE A 31 -10.86 8.24 6.35
N ARG A 32 -10.57 9.53 6.58
CA ARG A 32 -11.37 10.38 7.46
C ARG A 32 -12.83 10.46 7.00
N VAL A 33 -13.06 10.74 5.71
CA VAL A 33 -14.42 10.84 5.12
C VAL A 33 -15.17 9.51 5.19
N ALA A 34 -14.50 8.39 4.99
CA ALA A 34 -15.05 7.04 5.06
C ALA A 34 -15.27 6.53 6.51
N GLY A 35 -14.97 7.36 7.52
CA GLY A 35 -15.19 7.06 8.93
C GLY A 35 -14.06 6.29 9.60
N TYR A 36 -12.89 6.20 8.98
CA TYR A 36 -11.67 5.73 9.63
C TYR A 36 -10.99 6.87 10.38
N ARG A 37 -10.38 6.53 11.51
CA ARG A 37 -9.41 7.36 12.23
C ARG A 37 -8.02 6.78 11.99
N VAL A 38 -7.07 7.61 11.57
CA VAL A 38 -5.66 7.21 11.50
C VAL A 38 -5.11 7.14 12.92
N LEU A 39 -4.72 5.95 13.36
CA LEU A 39 -4.06 5.74 14.65
C LEU A 39 -2.56 6.00 14.54
N ARG A 40 -1.95 5.55 13.44
CA ARG A 40 -0.51 5.71 13.19
C ARG A 40 -0.18 5.62 11.71
N ARG A 41 0.81 6.42 11.28
CA ARG A 41 1.45 6.40 9.96
C ARG A 41 2.97 6.63 10.15
N PRO A 42 3.85 5.66 9.81
CA PRO A 42 3.53 4.28 9.42
C PRO A 42 3.00 3.45 10.60
N ALA A 43 2.26 2.37 10.34
CA ALA A 43 1.63 1.52 11.35
C ALA A 43 2.60 0.91 12.38
N LEU A 44 3.84 0.61 11.96
CA LEU A 44 4.90 -0.07 12.72
C LEU A 44 4.44 -1.36 13.42
N VAL A 45 4.69 -2.50 12.77
CA VAL A 45 4.50 -3.83 13.37
C VAL A 45 5.83 -4.31 13.93
N GLY A 46 5.93 -4.39 15.26
CA GLY A 46 7.16 -4.70 15.97
C GLY A 46 7.50 -6.18 16.02
N ARG A 47 8.68 -6.49 16.57
CA ARG A 47 9.20 -7.87 16.65
C ARG A 47 8.25 -8.84 17.38
N ALA A 48 7.59 -8.41 18.45
CA ALA A 48 6.66 -9.25 19.20
C ALA A 48 5.46 -9.68 18.35
N ASP A 49 4.88 -8.76 17.57
CA ASP A 49 3.77 -9.06 16.66
C ASP A 49 4.23 -9.94 15.49
N ILE A 50 5.44 -9.71 14.95
CA ILE A 50 6.04 -10.57 13.92
C ILE A 50 6.23 -12.00 14.45
N GLN A 51 6.79 -12.16 15.64
CA GLN A 51 7.00 -13.49 16.22
C GLN A 51 5.68 -14.21 16.47
N ARG A 52 4.62 -13.50 16.83
CA ARG A 52 3.26 -14.07 16.92
C ARG A 52 2.79 -14.62 15.57
N VAL A 53 2.99 -13.88 14.48
CA VAL A 53 2.67 -14.36 13.12
C VAL A 53 3.45 -15.62 12.78
N VAL A 54 4.77 -15.63 13.05
CA VAL A 54 5.63 -16.82 12.84
C VAL A 54 5.09 -18.00 13.64
N ASN A 55 4.89 -17.85 14.94
CA ASN A 55 4.39 -18.93 15.79
C ASN A 55 3.00 -19.42 15.33
N ALA A 56 2.11 -18.51 14.89
CA ALA A 56 0.79 -18.87 14.41
C ALA A 56 0.82 -19.69 13.11
N LEU A 57 1.80 -19.41 12.22
CA LEU A 57 1.97 -20.11 10.94
C LEU A 57 2.68 -21.46 11.08
N PHE A 58 3.72 -21.55 11.90
CA PHE A 58 4.59 -22.73 11.94
C PHE A 58 4.36 -23.64 13.14
N ASP A 59 3.87 -23.09 14.25
CA ASP A 59 3.63 -23.82 15.49
C ASP A 59 2.13 -23.80 15.86
N GLY A 60 1.29 -23.22 15.01
CA GLY A 60 -0.07 -22.82 15.33
C GLY A 60 -1.12 -23.28 14.32
N HIS A 61 -2.21 -22.52 14.25
CA HIS A 61 -3.43 -22.88 13.52
C HIS A 61 -3.58 -22.16 12.18
N LYS A 62 -2.70 -21.20 11.86
CA LYS A 62 -2.76 -20.43 10.61
C LYS A 62 -2.04 -21.22 9.52
N ARG A 63 -2.58 -21.21 8.31
CA ARG A 63 -1.98 -21.87 7.13
C ARG A 63 -1.89 -20.88 5.99
N LEU A 64 -0.86 -21.01 5.15
CA LEU A 64 -0.81 -20.28 3.89
C LEU A 64 -1.53 -21.09 2.79
N GLY A 65 -1.88 -20.41 1.71
CA GLY A 65 -2.29 -21.06 0.48
C GLY A 65 -1.09 -21.74 -0.20
N PRO A 66 -1.33 -22.74 -1.06
CA PRO A 66 -0.28 -23.53 -1.70
C PRO A 66 0.62 -22.71 -2.65
N ALA A 67 0.21 -21.49 -2.99
CA ALA A 67 0.97 -20.59 -3.84
C ALA A 67 2.14 -19.90 -3.13
N LEU A 68 2.21 -19.94 -1.79
CA LEU A 68 3.27 -19.29 -1.01
C LEU A 68 4.30 -20.31 -0.51
N ASP A 69 5.57 -19.93 -0.60
CA ASP A 69 6.66 -20.68 0.03
C ASP A 69 6.73 -20.33 1.53
N GLU A 70 6.16 -21.20 2.35
CA GLU A 70 6.13 -21.01 3.80
C GLU A 70 7.55 -20.97 4.40
N THR A 71 8.50 -21.75 3.86
CA THR A 71 9.88 -21.78 4.37
C THR A 71 10.59 -20.45 4.11
N ALA A 72 10.42 -19.89 2.90
CA ALA A 72 10.98 -18.59 2.56
C ALA A 72 10.36 -17.47 3.41
N ILE A 73 9.04 -17.51 3.64
CA ILE A 73 8.34 -16.55 4.49
C ILE A 73 8.83 -16.65 5.94
N ARG A 74 8.96 -17.86 6.49
CA ARG A 74 9.51 -18.09 7.84
C ARG A 74 10.84 -17.40 8.02
N ARG A 75 11.80 -17.78 7.16
CA ARG A 75 13.17 -17.27 7.19
C ARG A 75 13.19 -15.74 7.09
N HIS A 76 12.35 -15.19 6.23
CA HIS A 76 12.25 -13.74 6.08
C HIS A 76 11.72 -13.08 7.36
N LEU A 77 10.58 -13.52 7.89
CA LEU A 77 9.97 -12.93 9.09
C LEU A 77 10.85 -13.09 10.34
N GLU A 78 11.46 -14.25 10.54
CA GLU A 78 12.37 -14.51 11.66
C GLU A 78 13.60 -13.59 11.65
N GLY A 79 14.03 -13.10 10.48
CA GLY A 79 15.12 -12.13 10.34
C GLY A 79 14.73 -10.66 10.51
N ARG A 80 13.44 -10.34 10.70
CA ARG A 80 12.95 -8.95 10.70
C ARG A 80 12.73 -8.39 12.10
N SER A 81 13.19 -7.16 12.33
CA SER A 81 12.87 -6.40 13.54
C SER A 81 11.52 -5.69 13.47
N ARG A 82 11.07 -5.34 12.26
CA ARG A 82 9.77 -4.67 12.01
C ARG A 82 9.21 -4.91 10.60
N LEU A 83 7.88 -4.80 10.48
CA LEU A 83 7.17 -4.49 9.24
C LEU A 83 6.60 -3.07 9.36
N GLN A 84 6.47 -2.36 8.24
CA GLN A 84 5.99 -0.97 8.25
C GLN A 84 4.88 -0.79 7.22
N PRO A 85 3.66 -1.30 7.49
CA PRO A 85 2.53 -0.94 6.67
C PRO A 85 2.27 0.58 6.72
N ASP A 86 1.69 1.13 5.66
CA ASP A 86 1.52 2.58 5.52
C ASP A 86 0.63 3.17 6.63
N PHE A 87 -0.49 2.52 6.96
CA PHE A 87 -1.43 3.03 7.97
C PHE A 87 -1.92 1.96 8.93
N LEU A 88 -2.01 2.35 10.20
CA LEU A 88 -2.85 1.70 11.19
C LEU A 88 -4.10 2.57 11.37
N LEU A 89 -5.26 1.99 11.10
CA LEU A 89 -6.55 2.68 11.12
C LEU A 89 -7.46 2.07 12.19
N ASP A 90 -8.43 2.87 12.63
CA ASP A 90 -9.54 2.47 13.49
C ASP A 90 -10.86 2.87 12.84
N ARG A 91 -11.82 1.96 12.75
CA ARG A 91 -13.19 2.26 12.33
C ARG A 91 -14.15 1.53 13.25
N GLN A 92 -14.91 2.30 14.02
CA GLN A 92 -15.88 1.78 15.00
C GLN A 92 -15.24 0.80 16.02
N GLY A 93 -14.05 1.13 16.52
CA GLY A 93 -13.33 0.33 17.51
C GLY A 93 -12.61 -0.90 16.94
N LYS A 94 -12.60 -1.08 15.62
CA LYS A 94 -11.90 -2.18 14.94
C LYS A 94 -10.66 -1.65 14.23
N ARG A 95 -9.52 -2.33 14.42
CA ARG A 95 -8.27 -1.94 13.76
C ARG A 95 -8.15 -2.52 12.35
N TYR A 96 -7.58 -1.74 11.45
CA TYR A 96 -7.27 -2.13 10.08
C TYR A 96 -5.82 -1.77 9.77
N LEU A 97 -5.13 -2.63 9.02
CA LEU A 97 -3.87 -2.26 8.38
C LEU A 97 -4.16 -1.91 6.93
N ALA A 98 -3.66 -0.76 6.49
CA ALA A 98 -3.75 -0.34 5.11
C ALA A 98 -2.36 -0.20 4.52
N GLU A 99 -2.22 -0.70 3.30
CA GLU A 99 -1.05 -0.55 2.46
C GLU A 99 -1.50 0.12 1.17
N LEU A 100 -0.77 1.13 0.73
CA LEU A 100 -0.97 1.77 -0.55
C LEU A 100 0.07 1.15 -1.48
N LYS A 101 -0.35 0.64 -2.64
CA LYS A 101 0.56 0.21 -3.72
C LYS A 101 0.19 0.83 -5.07
N SER A 102 1.20 1.41 -5.73
CA SER A 102 1.09 2.09 -7.03
C SER A 102 2.09 1.42 -7.93
N TRP A 103 1.60 0.85 -9.02
CA TRP A 103 2.42 0.13 -9.99
C TRP A 103 2.62 0.98 -11.24
N GLY A 104 3.06 2.22 -11.05
CA GLY A 104 3.34 3.21 -12.11
C GLY A 104 4.56 2.88 -13.00
N GLY A 105 4.95 1.61 -13.11
CA GLY A 105 5.96 1.12 -14.04
C GLY A 105 5.39 0.84 -15.44
N SER A 106 6.24 0.33 -16.35
CA SER A 106 6.09 0.17 -17.82
C SER A 106 4.82 -0.49 -18.37
N ARG A 107 3.83 -0.83 -17.54
CA ARG A 107 2.48 -1.27 -17.91
C ARG A 107 1.45 -0.51 -17.05
N SER A 108 1.31 0.77 -17.36
CA SER A 108 0.18 1.66 -17.02
C SER A 108 -0.65 1.30 -15.79
N GLY A 109 -0.08 1.40 -14.58
CA GLY A 109 -0.83 1.67 -13.34
C GLY A 109 -2.11 0.88 -13.13
N GLN A 110 -2.20 -0.39 -13.53
CA GLN A 110 -3.35 -1.25 -13.26
C GLN A 110 -2.92 -2.35 -12.29
N PHE A 111 -3.81 -2.72 -11.37
CA PHE A 111 -3.61 -3.87 -10.49
C PHE A 111 -4.38 -5.07 -11.03
N ASP A 112 -3.75 -5.78 -11.96
CA ASP A 112 -4.30 -6.97 -12.58
C ASP A 112 -3.80 -8.27 -11.92
N LEU A 113 -4.24 -9.41 -12.45
CA LEU A 113 -3.88 -10.72 -11.91
C LEU A 113 -2.38 -11.02 -12.02
N ASP A 114 -1.76 -10.61 -13.12
CA ASP A 114 -0.33 -10.81 -13.34
C ASP A 114 0.50 -9.99 -12.35
N THR A 115 0.11 -8.74 -12.11
CA THR A 115 0.72 -7.87 -11.10
C THR A 115 0.55 -8.47 -9.71
N ALA A 116 -0.65 -8.94 -9.35
CA ALA A 116 -0.88 -9.58 -8.06
C ALA A 116 -0.01 -10.85 -7.88
N ARG A 117 0.13 -11.68 -8.92
CA ARG A 117 1.01 -12.85 -8.90
C ARG A 117 2.47 -12.46 -8.73
N ALA A 118 2.95 -11.51 -9.54
CA ALA A 118 4.34 -11.07 -9.52
C ALA A 118 4.69 -10.42 -8.17
N GLU A 119 3.87 -9.47 -7.71
CA GLU A 119 4.21 -8.61 -6.59
C GLU A 119 3.80 -9.13 -5.22
N PHE A 120 2.85 -10.07 -5.12
CA PHE A 120 2.38 -10.57 -3.82
C PHE A 120 2.53 -12.08 -3.65
N VAL A 121 2.73 -12.84 -4.72
CA VAL A 121 2.93 -14.29 -4.60
C VAL A 121 4.40 -14.62 -4.84
N ALA A 122 4.91 -14.30 -6.03
CA ALA A 122 6.32 -14.50 -6.35
C ALA A 122 7.23 -13.60 -5.49
N ASN A 123 6.89 -12.31 -5.37
CA ASN A 123 7.53 -11.37 -4.46
C ASN A 123 6.72 -11.18 -3.17
N PHE A 124 6.51 -12.25 -2.40
CA PHE A 124 5.66 -12.26 -1.19
C PHE A 124 5.89 -11.13 -0.18
N LYS A 125 7.04 -10.45 -0.22
CA LYS A 125 7.43 -9.39 0.72
C LYS A 125 6.40 -8.24 0.77
N ASN A 126 5.79 -7.89 -0.36
CA ASN A 126 4.77 -6.84 -0.39
C ASN A 126 3.45 -7.26 0.26
N GLY A 127 3.21 -8.56 0.43
CA GLY A 127 2.00 -9.10 1.05
C GLY A 127 2.16 -9.47 2.53
N LEU A 128 3.34 -9.30 3.15
CA LEU A 128 3.56 -9.73 4.53
C LEU A 128 2.61 -9.06 5.53
N PHE A 129 2.15 -7.83 5.27
CA PHE A 129 1.17 -7.16 6.13
C PHE A 129 -0.18 -7.89 6.20
N PHE A 130 -0.53 -8.67 5.17
CA PHE A 130 -1.73 -9.53 5.17
C PHE A 130 -1.69 -10.60 6.26
N LEU A 131 -0.49 -10.99 6.68
CA LEU A 131 -0.28 -12.01 7.71
C LEU A 131 -0.46 -11.47 9.14
N VAL A 132 -0.42 -10.16 9.33
CA VAL A 132 -0.48 -9.53 10.66
C VAL A 132 -1.91 -9.53 11.18
N ASP A 133 -2.20 -10.28 12.22
CA ASP A 133 -3.53 -10.41 12.83
C ASP A 133 -3.70 -9.57 14.09
N ARG A 134 -2.60 -9.14 14.71
CA ARG A 134 -2.59 -8.26 15.89
C ARG A 134 -1.46 -7.23 15.77
N VAL A 135 -1.69 -6.07 16.36
CA VAL A 135 -0.67 -5.02 16.55
C VAL A 135 -0.80 -4.50 17.97
N GLU A 136 0.30 -4.49 18.72
CA GLU A 136 0.33 -3.98 20.10
C GLU A 136 -0.76 -4.62 20.98
N GLY A 137 -0.97 -5.92 20.81
CA GLY A 137 -1.94 -6.68 21.61
C GLY A 137 -3.41 -6.45 21.27
N ALA A 138 -3.76 -5.70 20.23
CA ALA A 138 -5.14 -5.63 19.74
C ALA A 138 -5.29 -6.24 18.35
N ASP A 139 -6.47 -6.80 18.10
CA ASP A 139 -6.76 -7.53 16.88
C ASP A 139 -6.95 -6.60 15.67
N VAL A 140 -6.44 -7.03 14.52
CA VAL A 140 -6.61 -6.38 13.23
C VAL A 140 -7.74 -7.07 12.49
N ALA A 141 -8.90 -6.40 12.43
CA ALA A 141 -10.13 -6.92 11.86
C ALA A 141 -10.10 -7.05 10.32
N GLY A 142 -9.27 -6.26 9.64
CA GLY A 142 -9.20 -6.27 8.18
C GLY A 142 -7.91 -5.71 7.61
N LYS A 143 -7.73 -5.91 6.30
CA LYS A 143 -6.61 -5.42 5.51
C LYS A 143 -7.15 -4.63 4.34
N LEU A 144 -6.66 -3.42 4.15
CA LEU A 144 -6.98 -2.58 3.01
C LEU A 144 -5.74 -2.52 2.12
N LEU A 145 -5.91 -2.80 0.84
CA LEU A 145 -4.89 -2.54 -0.16
C LEU A 145 -5.43 -1.47 -1.10
N VAL A 146 -4.83 -0.29 -1.06
CA VAL A 146 -5.19 0.81 -1.95
C VAL A 146 -4.42 0.64 -3.26
N VAL A 147 -5.16 0.56 -4.35
CA VAL A 147 -4.67 0.27 -5.69
C VAL A 147 -5.10 1.37 -6.66
N SER A 148 -4.42 1.46 -7.79
CA SER A 148 -4.57 2.56 -8.73
C SER A 148 -5.94 2.66 -9.40
N SER A 149 -6.46 1.58 -9.97
CA SER A 149 -7.77 1.63 -10.66
C SER A 149 -8.46 0.28 -10.67
N ARG A 150 -9.76 0.29 -10.91
CA ARG A 150 -10.54 -0.95 -11.02
C ARG A 150 -10.15 -1.72 -12.30
N SER A 151 -9.96 -3.04 -12.17
CA SER A 151 -9.75 -3.98 -13.29
C SER A 151 -10.91 -4.99 -13.36
N PRO A 152 -11.32 -5.46 -14.56
CA PRO A 152 -12.24 -6.61 -14.71
C PRO A 152 -11.75 -7.88 -14.01
N GLU A 153 -10.44 -7.98 -13.75
CA GLU A 153 -9.83 -9.14 -13.08
C GLU A 153 -9.85 -9.06 -11.54
N HIS A 154 -10.41 -8.01 -10.94
CA HIS A 154 -10.27 -7.79 -9.50
C HIS A 154 -10.87 -8.89 -8.62
N GLU A 155 -11.97 -9.52 -9.03
CA GLU A 155 -12.51 -10.66 -8.28
C GLU A 155 -11.52 -11.83 -8.27
N ARG A 156 -10.79 -12.04 -9.37
CA ARG A 156 -9.74 -13.07 -9.46
C ARG A 156 -8.51 -12.68 -8.64
N VAL A 157 -8.14 -11.40 -8.61
CA VAL A 157 -7.08 -10.86 -7.75
C VAL A 157 -7.44 -11.06 -6.27
N LEU A 158 -8.64 -10.67 -5.85
CA LEU A 158 -9.13 -10.86 -4.49
C LEU A 158 -9.13 -12.35 -4.11
N ALA A 159 -9.63 -13.22 -4.99
CA ALA A 159 -9.63 -14.66 -4.77
C ALA A 159 -8.21 -15.21 -4.60
N LEU A 160 -7.27 -14.82 -5.47
CA LEU A 160 -5.86 -15.20 -5.38
C LEU A 160 -5.25 -14.79 -4.03
N LEU A 161 -5.36 -13.51 -3.66
CA LEU A 161 -4.74 -12.99 -2.44
C LEU A 161 -5.39 -13.57 -1.17
N ARG A 162 -6.71 -13.76 -1.17
CA ARG A 162 -7.43 -14.39 -0.05
C ARG A 162 -7.06 -15.86 0.11
N ASP A 163 -6.90 -16.60 -1.00
CA ASP A 163 -6.46 -17.99 -0.95
C ASP A 163 -4.99 -18.11 -0.50
N ALA A 164 -4.11 -17.29 -1.08
CA ALA A 164 -2.68 -17.28 -0.75
C ALA A 164 -2.42 -16.93 0.72
N TYR A 165 -3.03 -15.85 1.24
CA TYR A 165 -2.74 -15.34 2.58
C TYR A 165 -3.74 -15.79 3.66
N ARG A 166 -4.81 -16.50 3.27
CA ARG A 166 -5.92 -16.95 4.14
C ARG A 166 -6.43 -15.83 5.06
N THR A 167 -6.61 -14.65 4.50
CA THR A 167 -6.98 -13.44 5.25
C THR A 167 -8.15 -12.71 4.61
N LYS A 168 -8.85 -11.89 5.40
CA LYS A 168 -9.82 -10.94 4.87
C LYS A 168 -9.07 -9.70 4.39
N LEU A 169 -9.23 -9.40 3.09
CA LEU A 169 -8.73 -8.18 2.48
C LEU A 169 -9.78 -7.51 1.59
N GLU A 170 -9.65 -6.21 1.48
CA GLU A 170 -10.45 -5.30 0.67
C GLU A 170 -9.51 -4.49 -0.21
N LEU A 171 -9.92 -4.24 -1.45
CA LEU A 171 -9.23 -3.35 -2.37
C LEU A 171 -9.96 -2.02 -2.39
N LEU A 172 -9.21 -0.93 -2.24
CA LEU A 172 -9.71 0.42 -2.43
C LEU A 172 -9.08 1.00 -3.70
N TYR A 173 -9.88 1.66 -4.53
CA TYR A 173 -9.42 2.10 -5.84
C TYR A 173 -9.21 3.62 -5.85
N LEU A 174 -8.04 4.08 -6.29
CA LEU A 174 -7.71 5.52 -6.31
C LEU A 174 -8.64 6.31 -7.23
N ASP A 175 -9.08 5.72 -8.35
CA ASP A 175 -10.10 6.32 -9.23
C ASP A 175 -11.40 6.62 -8.46
N GLU A 176 -11.96 5.62 -7.76
CA GLU A 176 -13.17 5.79 -6.94
C GLU A 176 -12.94 6.78 -5.79
N ILE A 177 -11.77 6.74 -5.14
CA ILE A 177 -11.40 7.71 -4.11
C ILE A 177 -11.41 9.12 -4.69
N PHE A 178 -10.78 9.36 -5.85
CA PHE A 178 -10.71 10.69 -6.47
C PHE A 178 -12.08 11.23 -6.92
N PHE A 179 -13.05 10.36 -7.18
CA PHE A 179 -14.44 10.77 -7.45
C PHE A 179 -15.27 11.08 -6.20
N THR A 180 -14.71 10.94 -4.99
CA THR A 180 -15.41 11.28 -3.74
C THR A 180 -15.56 12.81 -3.61
N PRO A 181 -16.78 13.38 -3.67
CA PRO A 181 -16.98 14.83 -3.74
C PRO A 181 -16.38 15.61 -2.56
N GLN A 182 -16.37 15.01 -1.37
CA GLN A 182 -15.82 15.59 -0.14
C GLN A 182 -14.30 15.79 -0.21
N LEU A 183 -13.62 15.15 -1.18
CA LEU A 183 -12.18 15.30 -1.39
C LEU A 183 -11.80 16.41 -2.34
N ALA A 184 -12.77 17.08 -2.99
CA ALA A 184 -12.49 18.12 -3.99
C ALA A 184 -11.48 19.17 -3.48
N GLY A 185 -11.64 19.64 -2.24
CA GLY A 185 -10.73 20.62 -1.65
C GLY A 185 -9.31 20.10 -1.38
N VAL A 186 -9.13 18.83 -1.01
CA VAL A 186 -7.78 18.27 -0.83
C VAL A 186 -7.12 17.97 -2.17
N ILE A 187 -7.88 17.46 -3.14
CA ILE A 187 -7.41 17.20 -4.50
C ILE A 187 -6.94 18.50 -5.14
N ASP A 188 -7.74 19.56 -5.06
CA ASP A 188 -7.39 20.88 -5.59
C ASP A 188 -6.08 21.42 -5.00
N ARG A 189 -5.91 21.32 -3.66
CA ARG A 189 -4.63 21.70 -3.02
C ARG A 189 -3.44 20.89 -3.53
N GLN A 190 -3.61 19.59 -3.75
CA GLN A 190 -2.53 18.74 -4.26
C GLN A 190 -2.21 19.03 -5.73
N LEU A 191 -3.21 19.38 -6.55
CA LEU A 191 -3.00 19.85 -7.92
C LEU A 191 -2.22 21.17 -7.94
N HIS A 192 -2.57 22.13 -7.09
CA HIS A 192 -1.83 23.39 -6.97
C HIS A 192 -0.39 23.18 -6.48
N TYR A 193 -0.18 22.27 -5.51
CA TYR A 193 1.15 21.88 -5.06
C TYR A 193 1.98 21.29 -6.21
N LEU A 194 1.37 20.41 -7.00
CA LEU A 194 2.00 19.82 -8.17
C LEU A 194 2.37 20.88 -9.22
N ASP A 195 1.46 21.81 -9.52
CA ASP A 195 1.70 22.89 -10.48
C ASP A 195 2.85 23.79 -10.03
N ALA A 196 2.92 24.12 -8.73
CA ALA A 196 4.01 24.88 -8.15
C ALA A 196 5.35 24.12 -8.27
N ALA A 197 5.39 22.84 -7.91
CA ALA A 197 6.59 22.01 -8.02
C ALA A 197 7.09 21.89 -9.47
N VAL A 198 6.16 21.76 -10.43
CA VAL A 198 6.48 21.75 -11.86
C VAL A 198 6.99 23.11 -12.34
N ALA A 199 6.42 24.21 -11.85
CA ALA A 199 6.87 25.57 -12.19
C ALA A 199 8.29 25.84 -11.66
N GLU A 200 8.57 25.50 -10.40
CA GLU A 200 9.91 25.61 -9.79
C GLU A 200 10.94 24.80 -10.58
N LEU A 201 10.60 23.55 -10.96
CA LEU A 201 11.48 22.74 -11.79
C LEU A 201 11.75 23.41 -13.14
N ARG A 202 10.70 23.91 -13.81
CA ARG A 202 10.86 24.62 -15.09
C ARG A 202 11.76 25.84 -14.96
N GLN A 203 11.71 26.56 -13.84
CA GLN A 203 12.61 27.68 -13.58
C GLN A 203 14.05 27.20 -13.35
N ALA A 204 14.26 26.17 -12.53
CA ALA A 204 15.58 25.59 -12.31
C ALA A 204 16.23 25.09 -13.61
N LEU A 205 15.44 24.57 -14.54
CA LEU A 205 15.90 24.09 -15.85
C LEU A 205 16.30 25.22 -16.82
N LYS A 206 15.80 26.45 -16.63
CA LYS A 206 16.16 27.60 -17.48
C LYS A 206 17.56 28.15 -17.17
N GLY A 207 18.15 27.78 -16.02
CA GLY A 207 19.41 28.35 -15.54
C GLY A 207 19.24 29.78 -15.00
N PRO A 208 20.27 30.34 -14.35
CA PRO A 208 20.33 31.78 -14.04
C PRO A 208 20.36 32.64 -15.31
#